data_AF-A0A6F8XBQ5-F1
#
_entry.id   AF-A0A6F8XBQ5-F1
#
_cell.length_a   1.000
_cell.length_b   1.000
_cell.length_c   1.000
_cell.angle_alpha   90.00
_cell.angle_beta   90.00
_cell.angle_gamma   90.00
#
_symmetry.space_group_name_H-M   'P 1'
#
loop_
_entity.id
_entity.type
_entity.pdbx_description
1 polymer ?
#
loop_
_entity_poly.entity_id
_entity_poly.type
_entity_poly.pdbx_seq_one_letter_code
_entity_poly.pdbx_strand_id
1 'polypeptide(L)'
;MSDSDHAIWSGWKLSPPKKSTSDGQEERRYQRACERYQRWKAILASLEQQVTGIMSGQRDIVMPDAVIAAAFDALHQQAPPSTLKITHNFLVKGLERGSQQLNWTVAIPSPLVTVDREPPAVTTESFAALHSWDVLVEAHDTFPSAAGYSGYALRKWLIGRWLFQLIREGAVLHKRHLEQLPDAFEKGVTLTNGAVFLTLEEGAPLPIEDDDDQTADDKASADQSSETPFEKEQRVCYRRLFLSPTSQLMLLLTYQEAGNAWPRTAAKSRLPVAQCLIFYLKHIDDGASLKSISELLSMAYTASSFDKPPLLNHYASRANVAQSLRPSSWQRLTQRHVLTDTLRDSSGNDVYLEFQTPAPSQAPPSDQLKQFRQLQRGLSSSLGGRATRHEAISNVETFLSISSRNGAMVTLLARWCLKLLQKGGRVKSKLAVSSVKRYLSAIGRSLVAQSSALDELQTASADQWEALYENVLNSVKPDVERATVQNRLCDFHHFLMDTITLSV
;
A
#
# COMPACT_ATOMS: atom_id res chain seq x y z
N MET A 1 9.46 56.33 29.44
CA MET A 1 8.23 55.52 29.34
C MET A 1 8.69 54.12 28.96
N SER A 2 8.49 53.18 29.87
CA SER A 2 9.14 51.86 29.89
C SER A 2 8.56 50.91 28.85
N ASP A 3 9.37 50.51 27.86
CA ASP A 3 9.15 49.34 27.02
C ASP A 3 9.21 48.08 27.91
N SER A 4 8.05 47.63 28.37
CA SER A 4 7.93 46.28 28.91
C SER A 4 7.99 45.30 27.73
N ASP A 5 9.17 44.76 27.46
CA ASP A 5 9.38 43.58 26.60
C ASP A 5 8.55 42.42 27.17
N HIS A 6 7.31 42.29 26.72
CA HIS A 6 6.53 41.07 26.94
C HIS A 6 7.25 39.93 26.22
N ALA A 7 7.86 39.04 27.00
CA ALA A 7 8.57 37.87 26.51
C ALA A 7 7.63 37.08 25.59
N ILE A 8 7.95 37.04 24.30
CA ILE A 8 7.16 36.30 23.31
C ILE A 8 7.25 34.83 23.67
N TRP A 9 6.10 34.17 23.78
CA TRP A 9 6.04 32.75 24.09
C TRP A 9 6.83 31.93 23.08
N SER A 10 7.70 31.06 23.57
CA SER A 10 8.62 30.25 22.77
C SER A 10 7.91 29.33 21.76
N GLY A 11 6.64 28.99 22.01
CA GLY A 11 5.79 28.22 21.11
C GLY A 11 5.56 28.88 19.75
N TRP A 12 5.64 30.21 19.66
CA TRP A 12 5.58 30.94 18.38
C TRP A 12 6.83 30.72 17.51
N LYS A 13 7.94 30.23 18.07
CA LYS A 13 9.24 30.09 17.37
C LYS A 13 9.70 31.37 16.67
N LEU A 14 9.38 32.52 17.27
CA LEU A 14 9.78 33.83 16.79
C LEU A 14 11.02 34.29 17.57
N SER A 15 12.21 34.09 17.00
CA SER A 15 13.48 34.55 17.60
C SER A 15 14.05 35.76 16.84
N PRO A 16 14.69 36.71 17.55
CA PRO A 16 15.33 37.85 16.91
C PRO A 16 16.48 37.35 16.01
N PRO A 17 16.56 37.80 14.75
CA PRO A 17 17.61 37.38 13.84
C PRO A 17 18.99 37.85 14.35
N LYS A 18 19.97 36.94 14.34
CA LYS A 18 21.36 37.23 14.72
C LYS A 18 22.15 37.64 13.48
N LYS A 19 22.94 38.70 13.60
CA LYS A 19 23.82 39.15 12.51
C LYS A 19 25.04 38.23 12.45
N SER A 20 25.26 37.57 11.30
CA SER A 20 26.55 36.93 10.99
C SER A 20 27.46 37.92 10.26
N THR A 21 28.77 37.78 10.46
CA THR A 21 29.77 38.58 9.73
C THR A 21 30.21 37.86 8.46
N SER A 22 30.26 38.65 7.38
CA SER A 22 30.92 38.45 6.09
C SER A 22 30.04 37.98 4.92
N ASP A 23 30.16 38.73 3.82
CA ASP A 23 29.46 38.64 2.52
C ASP A 23 28.14 39.43 2.37
N GLY A 24 27.99 40.08 1.19
CA GLY A 24 26.83 40.87 0.81
C GLY A 24 25.58 40.03 0.55
N GLN A 25 25.71 38.73 0.29
CA GLN A 25 24.56 37.81 0.27
C GLN A 25 24.02 37.55 1.67
N GLU A 26 24.88 37.46 2.69
CA GLU A 26 24.48 37.26 4.08
C GLU A 26 23.77 38.49 4.64
N GLU A 27 24.26 39.70 4.33
CA GLU A 27 23.60 40.94 4.74
C GLU A 27 22.18 41.05 4.14
N ARG A 28 22.00 40.70 2.85
CA ARG A 28 20.66 40.65 2.23
C ARG A 28 19.76 39.56 2.82
N ARG A 29 20.31 38.45 3.30
CA ARG A 29 19.54 37.40 4.00
C ARG A 29 19.14 37.88 5.40
N TYR A 30 20.04 38.55 6.09
CA TYR A 30 19.80 39.16 7.40
C TYR A 30 18.71 40.23 7.33
N GLN A 31 18.79 41.16 6.37
CA GLN A 31 17.75 42.18 6.15
C GLN A 31 16.37 41.55 5.90
N ARG A 32 16.29 40.52 5.04
CA ARG A 32 15.04 39.76 4.80
C ARG A 32 14.53 39.05 6.06
N ALA A 33 15.42 38.58 6.93
CA ALA A 33 15.05 37.97 8.20
C ALA A 33 14.53 39.01 9.21
N CYS A 34 15.14 40.20 9.26
CA CYS A 34 14.68 41.33 10.06
C CYS A 34 13.30 41.82 9.64
N GLU A 35 13.08 42.04 8.34
CA GLU A 35 11.77 42.42 7.79
C GLU A 35 10.69 41.39 8.13
N ARG A 36 11.03 40.10 8.02
CA ARG A 36 10.11 39.01 8.38
C ARG A 36 9.80 38.99 9.88
N TYR A 37 10.81 39.14 10.73
CA TYR A 37 10.64 39.18 12.18
C TYR A 37 9.73 40.35 12.60
N GLN A 38 9.98 41.55 12.06
CA GLN A 38 9.16 42.73 12.33
C GLN A 38 7.71 42.52 11.89
N ARG A 39 7.49 41.93 10.71
CA ARG A 39 6.16 41.63 10.19
C ARG A 39 5.42 40.63 11.08
N TRP A 40 6.05 39.53 11.46
CA TRP A 40 5.44 38.54 12.34
C TRP A 40 5.16 39.10 13.74
N LYS A 41 6.07 39.92 14.29
CA LYS A 41 5.85 40.62 15.56
C LYS A 41 4.66 41.59 15.48
N ALA A 42 4.52 42.34 14.39
CA ALA A 42 3.39 43.26 14.20
C ALA A 42 2.05 42.53 14.12
N ILE A 43 2.00 41.36 13.47
CA ILE A 43 0.79 40.55 13.37
C ILE A 43 0.41 39.96 14.73
N LEU A 44 1.38 39.45 15.49
CA LEU A 44 1.13 38.99 16.86
C LEU A 44 0.67 40.14 17.77
N ALA A 45 1.22 41.34 17.63
CA ALA A 45 0.78 42.50 18.37
C ALA A 45 -0.66 42.91 18.03
N SER A 46 -1.06 42.81 16.75
CA SER A 46 -2.45 43.05 16.33
C SER A 46 -3.41 42.01 16.93
N LEU A 47 -2.95 40.76 17.09
CA LEU A 47 -3.74 39.68 17.64
C LEU A 47 -3.83 39.77 19.17
N GLU A 48 -2.76 40.23 19.84
CA GLU A 48 -2.73 40.57 21.26
C GLU A 48 -3.71 41.70 21.63
N GLN A 49 -3.90 42.69 20.73
CA GLN A 49 -4.89 43.75 20.94
C GLN A 49 -6.33 43.24 20.97
N GLN A 50 -6.60 42.12 20.28
CA GLN A 50 -7.94 41.53 20.23
C GLN A 50 -8.15 40.48 21.33
N VAL A 51 -7.10 39.75 21.70
CA VAL A 51 -7.12 38.78 22.79
C VAL A 51 -5.82 38.91 23.58
N THR A 52 -5.95 39.45 24.79
CA THR A 52 -4.83 39.68 25.70
C THR A 52 -4.23 38.36 26.18
N GLY A 53 -2.90 38.25 26.19
CA GLY A 53 -2.17 37.10 26.72
C GLY A 53 -1.69 36.09 25.68
N ILE A 54 -2.02 36.26 24.39
CA ILE A 54 -1.65 35.31 23.33
C ILE A 54 -0.15 35.40 22.98
N MET A 55 0.37 36.62 22.93
CA MET A 55 1.78 36.88 22.63
C MET A 55 2.69 36.36 23.75
N SER A 56 2.24 36.43 25.00
CA SER A 56 2.98 35.97 26.18
C SER A 56 2.73 34.51 26.56
N GLY A 57 1.73 33.85 25.96
CA GLY A 57 1.46 32.43 26.19
C GLY A 57 0.69 32.13 27.47
N GLN A 58 -0.28 32.98 27.85
CA GLN A 58 -1.14 32.69 29.00
C GLN A 58 -1.94 31.40 28.79
N ARG A 59 -2.22 30.66 29.87
CA ARG A 59 -2.97 29.40 29.81
C ARG A 59 -4.47 29.65 29.76
N ASP A 60 -5.21 28.68 29.21
CA ASP A 60 -6.68 28.62 29.23
C ASP A 60 -7.37 29.82 28.56
N ILE A 61 -6.75 30.37 27.52
CA ILE A 61 -7.34 31.45 26.70
C ILE A 61 -8.48 30.89 25.86
N VAL A 62 -9.64 31.53 25.94
CA VAL A 62 -10.79 31.25 25.07
C VAL A 62 -10.85 32.32 23.97
N MET A 63 -10.73 31.89 22.72
CA MET A 63 -10.73 32.77 21.55
C MET A 63 -12.04 32.59 20.79
N PRO A 64 -12.89 33.63 20.70
CA PRO A 64 -14.10 33.56 19.90
C PRO A 64 -13.78 33.43 18.41
N ASP A 65 -14.49 32.56 17.70
CA ASP A 65 -14.29 32.29 16.27
C ASP A 65 -14.34 33.56 15.41
N ALA A 66 -15.22 34.52 15.77
CA ALA A 66 -15.35 35.79 15.07
C ALA A 66 -14.08 36.64 15.10
N VAL A 67 -13.31 36.56 16.20
CA VAL A 67 -12.06 37.31 16.37
C VAL A 67 -10.96 36.69 15.51
N ILE A 68 -10.87 35.35 15.50
CA ILE A 68 -9.90 34.63 14.66
C ILE A 68 -10.23 34.81 13.18
N ALA A 69 -11.49 34.70 12.78
CA ALA A 69 -11.92 34.95 11.41
C ALA A 69 -11.53 36.36 10.94
N ALA A 70 -11.84 37.39 11.75
CA ALA A 70 -11.48 38.77 11.44
C ALA A 70 -9.96 39.00 11.34
N ALA A 71 -9.17 38.37 12.22
CA ALA A 71 -7.71 38.47 12.19
C ALA A 71 -7.12 37.82 10.92
N PHE A 72 -7.62 36.65 10.54
CA PHE A 72 -7.18 35.99 9.30
C PHE A 72 -7.69 36.72 8.06
N ASP A 73 -8.90 37.26 8.05
CA ASP A 73 -9.41 38.08 6.93
C ASP A 73 -8.59 39.35 6.71
N ALA A 74 -8.23 40.05 7.80
CA ALA A 74 -7.33 41.20 7.75
C ALA A 74 -5.96 40.81 7.19
N LEU A 75 -5.42 39.64 7.59
CA LEU A 75 -4.17 39.12 7.04
C LEU A 75 -4.29 38.84 5.54
N HIS A 76 -5.39 38.23 5.06
CA HIS A 76 -5.59 37.95 3.64
C HIS A 76 -5.72 39.23 2.79
N GLN A 77 -6.25 40.32 3.35
CA GLN A 77 -6.39 41.60 2.66
C GLN A 77 -5.09 42.42 2.62
N GLN A 78 -4.29 42.37 3.69
CA GLN A 78 -3.10 43.21 3.84
C GLN A 78 -1.79 42.55 3.39
N ALA A 79 -1.71 41.21 3.42
CA ALA A 79 -0.49 40.50 3.09
C ALA A 79 -0.30 40.34 1.56
N PRO A 80 0.90 40.62 1.02
CA PRO A 80 1.16 40.36 -0.40
C PRO A 80 1.15 38.85 -0.68
N PRO A 81 0.66 38.40 -1.87
CA PRO A 81 0.47 36.99 -2.21
C PRO A 81 1.70 36.11 -1.98
N SER A 82 2.89 36.65 -2.25
CA SER A 82 4.17 35.94 -2.09
C SER A 82 4.52 35.57 -0.64
N THR A 83 3.93 36.26 0.35
CA THR A 83 4.22 36.06 1.78
C THR A 83 3.02 35.60 2.60
N LEU A 84 1.83 35.62 1.99
CA LEU A 84 0.56 35.26 2.63
C LEU A 84 0.59 33.83 3.17
N LYS A 85 0.99 32.85 2.35
CA LYS A 85 1.10 31.44 2.77
C LYS A 85 2.00 31.26 3.99
N ILE A 86 3.19 31.87 3.96
CA ILE A 86 4.18 31.73 5.03
C ILE A 86 3.63 32.31 6.34
N THR A 87 2.99 33.47 6.25
CA THR A 87 2.46 34.21 7.40
C THR A 87 1.21 33.54 7.98
N HIS A 88 0.30 33.08 7.11
CA HIS A 88 -0.88 32.30 7.49
C HIS A 88 -0.46 31.02 8.22
N ASN A 89 0.45 30.23 7.64
CA ASN A 89 0.89 28.96 8.23
C ASN A 89 1.72 29.16 9.50
N PHE A 90 2.36 30.31 9.67
CA PHE A 90 3.01 30.68 10.93
C PHE A 90 1.98 30.83 12.06
N LEU A 91 0.87 31.55 11.82
CA LEU A 91 -0.19 31.72 12.80
C LEU A 91 -0.89 30.40 13.13
N VAL A 92 -1.26 29.62 12.11
CA VAL A 92 -1.89 28.30 12.29
C VAL A 92 -1.05 27.42 13.20
N LYS A 93 0.25 27.27 12.92
CA LYS A 93 1.16 26.45 13.74
C LYS A 93 1.33 26.95 15.17
N GLY A 94 1.25 28.26 15.39
CA GLY A 94 1.33 28.81 16.74
C GLY A 94 0.05 28.60 17.54
N LEU A 95 -1.13 28.72 16.90
CA LEU A 95 -2.42 28.39 17.51
C LEU A 95 -2.55 26.89 17.81
N GLU A 96 -2.10 26.01 16.91
CA GLU A 96 -2.01 24.55 17.14
C GLU A 96 -1.19 24.22 18.39
N ARG A 97 0.01 24.81 18.50
CA ARG A 97 0.83 24.62 19.70
C ARG A 97 0.19 25.19 20.94
N GLY A 98 -0.46 26.34 20.86
CA GLY A 98 -1.12 26.96 22.01
C GLY A 98 -2.30 26.13 22.50
N SER A 99 -3.08 25.55 21.59
CA SER A 99 -4.13 24.59 21.92
C SER A 99 -3.56 23.34 22.61
N GLN A 100 -2.46 22.78 22.09
CA GLN A 100 -1.82 21.58 22.66
C GLN A 100 -1.09 21.82 23.99
N GLN A 101 -0.36 22.94 24.13
CA GLN A 101 0.59 23.16 25.23
C GLN A 101 0.04 24.08 26.33
N LEU A 102 -0.91 24.97 25.99
CA LEU A 102 -1.46 25.99 26.89
C LEU A 102 -2.97 25.86 27.08
N ASN A 103 -3.57 24.80 26.52
CA ASN A 103 -5.01 24.51 26.61
C ASN A 103 -5.89 25.65 26.04
N TRP A 104 -5.44 26.29 24.96
CA TRP A 104 -6.25 27.30 24.28
C TRP A 104 -7.48 26.68 23.60
N THR A 105 -8.63 27.32 23.81
CA THR A 105 -9.87 26.99 23.10
C THR A 105 -10.01 27.93 21.91
N VAL A 106 -9.68 27.44 20.72
CA VAL A 106 -9.65 28.23 19.48
C VAL A 106 -10.03 27.38 18.27
N ALA A 107 -10.85 27.93 17.37
CA ALA A 107 -11.08 27.32 16.05
C ALA A 107 -9.90 27.64 15.13
N ILE A 108 -9.04 26.64 14.90
CA ILE A 108 -7.81 26.79 14.12
C ILE A 108 -8.11 26.70 12.61
N PRO A 109 -7.77 27.72 11.80
CA PRO A 109 -7.93 27.66 10.35
C PRO A 109 -7.03 26.61 9.69
N SER A 110 -7.46 26.08 8.54
CA SER A 110 -6.65 25.12 7.78
C SER A 110 -5.41 25.77 7.17
N PRO A 111 -4.23 25.12 7.22
CA PRO A 111 -3.02 25.65 6.63
C PRO A 111 -3.14 25.76 5.09
N LEU A 112 -2.52 26.78 4.52
CA LEU A 112 -2.44 26.98 3.08
C LEU A 112 -1.37 26.05 2.48
N VAL A 113 -1.81 25.16 1.60
CA VAL A 113 -0.96 24.26 0.82
C VAL A 113 -0.90 24.78 -0.61
N THR A 114 0.31 24.88 -1.16
CA THR A 114 0.47 25.11 -2.60
C THR A 114 0.59 23.74 -3.24
N VAL A 115 -0.32 23.44 -4.14
CA VAL A 115 -0.14 22.30 -5.04
C VAL A 115 0.73 22.80 -6.18
N ASP A 116 1.99 22.38 -6.19
CA ASP A 116 2.86 22.67 -7.32
C ASP A 116 2.27 22.00 -8.56
N ARG A 117 2.08 22.79 -9.62
CA ARG A 117 1.68 22.22 -10.91
C ARG A 117 2.82 21.35 -11.39
N GLU A 118 2.50 20.13 -11.80
CA GLU A 118 3.48 19.28 -12.43
C GLU A 118 4.01 19.98 -13.69
N PRO A 119 5.34 20.04 -13.87
CA PRO A 119 5.90 20.64 -15.06
C PRO A 119 5.39 19.87 -16.29
N PRO A 120 5.18 20.55 -17.43
CA PRO A 120 4.77 19.88 -18.64
C PRO A 120 5.79 18.80 -19.01
N ALA A 121 5.32 17.68 -19.54
CA ALA A 121 6.19 16.55 -19.90
C ALA A 121 7.23 16.91 -20.97
N VAL A 122 6.92 17.92 -21.79
CA VAL A 122 7.78 18.45 -22.85
C VAL A 122 7.95 19.95 -22.64
N THR A 123 9.19 20.41 -22.57
CA THR A 123 9.59 21.82 -22.60
C THR A 123 10.41 22.09 -23.86
N THR A 124 10.60 23.37 -24.21
CA THR A 124 11.48 23.73 -25.34
C THR A 124 12.90 23.18 -25.17
N GLU A 125 13.41 23.21 -23.94
CA GLU A 125 14.73 22.65 -23.61
C GLU A 125 14.74 21.12 -23.74
N SER A 126 13.72 20.43 -23.23
CA SER A 126 13.68 18.96 -23.31
C SER A 126 13.47 18.46 -24.73
N PHE A 127 12.73 19.21 -25.55
CA PHE A 127 12.54 18.92 -26.97
C PHE A 127 13.85 19.11 -27.76
N ALA A 128 14.60 20.18 -27.49
CA ALA A 128 15.89 20.40 -28.15
C ALA A 128 16.91 19.28 -27.87
N ALA A 129 16.84 18.67 -26.67
CA ALA A 129 17.69 17.54 -26.30
C ALA A 129 17.36 16.23 -27.04
N LEU A 130 16.21 16.13 -27.72
CA LEU A 130 15.84 14.92 -28.47
C LEU A 130 16.77 14.64 -29.65
N HIS A 131 17.38 15.67 -30.24
CA HIS A 131 18.32 15.43 -31.35
C HIS A 131 19.48 14.52 -30.93
N SER A 132 20.06 14.75 -29.74
CA SER A 132 21.11 13.89 -29.19
C SER A 132 20.60 12.50 -28.82
N TRP A 133 19.32 12.38 -28.46
CA TRP A 133 18.68 11.10 -28.20
C TRP A 133 18.52 10.28 -29.48
N ASP A 134 18.07 10.92 -30.57
CA ASP A 134 17.86 10.26 -31.86
C ASP A 134 19.17 9.69 -32.41
N VAL A 135 20.28 10.41 -32.30
CA VAL A 135 21.62 9.92 -32.68
C VAL A 135 21.99 8.62 -31.94
N LEU A 136 21.73 8.56 -30.62
CA LEU A 136 21.99 7.36 -29.82
C LEU A 136 21.06 6.20 -30.19
N VAL A 137 19.80 6.50 -30.48
CA VAL A 137 18.81 5.49 -30.90
C VAL A 137 19.18 4.92 -32.26
N GLU A 138 19.52 5.76 -33.25
CA GLU A 138 19.96 5.33 -34.57
C GLU A 138 21.20 4.44 -34.47
N ALA A 139 22.21 4.84 -33.70
CA ALA A 139 23.41 4.04 -33.48
C ALA A 139 23.10 2.70 -32.79
N HIS A 140 22.17 2.68 -31.83
CA HIS A 140 21.72 1.43 -31.20
C HIS A 140 20.99 0.50 -32.17
N ASP A 141 20.12 1.07 -33.01
CA ASP A 141 19.29 0.35 -33.98
C ASP A 141 20.07 -0.22 -35.16
N THR A 142 21.33 0.19 -35.36
CA THR A 142 22.27 -0.52 -36.26
C THR A 142 22.73 -1.89 -35.72
N PHE A 143 22.30 -2.28 -34.51
CA PHE A 143 22.71 -3.51 -33.83
C PHE A 143 24.23 -3.68 -33.75
N PRO A 144 24.95 -2.75 -33.09
CA PRO A 144 26.41 -2.74 -33.05
C PRO A 144 26.94 -4.07 -32.52
N SER A 145 28.02 -4.56 -33.14
CA SER A 145 28.66 -5.81 -32.77
C SER A 145 29.57 -5.63 -31.56
N ALA A 146 29.60 -6.63 -30.67
CA ALA A 146 30.55 -6.67 -29.55
C ALA A 146 31.98 -7.06 -29.97
N ALA A 147 32.31 -6.96 -31.27
CA ALA A 147 33.58 -7.40 -31.83
C ALA A 147 34.76 -6.76 -31.08
N GLY A 148 35.63 -7.60 -30.52
CA GLY A 148 36.81 -7.18 -29.75
C GLY A 148 36.63 -7.17 -28.23
N TYR A 149 35.41 -7.38 -27.70
CA TYR A 149 35.21 -7.60 -26.27
C TYR A 149 35.18 -9.09 -25.92
N SER A 150 35.85 -9.46 -24.83
CA SER A 150 35.81 -10.80 -24.26
C SER A 150 35.68 -10.75 -22.74
N GLY A 151 35.19 -11.85 -22.15
CA GLY A 151 35.07 -12.03 -20.71
C GLY A 151 34.33 -10.89 -20.00
N TYR A 152 35.03 -10.20 -19.10
CA TYR A 152 34.45 -9.13 -18.28
C TYR A 152 33.95 -7.93 -19.10
N ALA A 153 34.69 -7.53 -20.13
CA ALA A 153 34.32 -6.39 -20.98
C ALA A 153 33.07 -6.70 -21.80
N LEU A 154 32.96 -7.94 -22.32
CA LEU A 154 31.79 -8.40 -23.06
C LEU A 154 30.54 -8.38 -22.16
N ARG A 155 30.66 -8.90 -20.93
CA ARG A 155 29.56 -8.88 -19.96
C ARG A 155 29.09 -7.46 -19.67
N LYS A 156 30.03 -6.54 -19.42
CA LYS A 156 29.72 -5.13 -19.15
C LYS A 156 29.00 -4.47 -20.32
N TRP A 157 29.45 -4.78 -21.54
CA TRP A 157 28.84 -4.29 -22.78
C TRP A 157 27.42 -4.82 -22.98
N LEU A 158 27.21 -6.14 -22.84
CA LEU A 158 25.90 -6.79 -23.03
C LEU A 158 24.85 -6.21 -22.07
N ILE A 159 25.24 -6.02 -20.81
CA ILE A 159 24.37 -5.42 -19.80
C ILE A 159 24.12 -3.95 -20.09
N GLY A 160 25.14 -3.18 -20.49
CA GLY A 160 24.97 -1.79 -20.89
C GLY A 160 24.00 -1.64 -22.06
N ARG A 161 24.10 -2.53 -23.05
CA ARG A 161 23.19 -2.59 -24.20
C ARG A 161 21.76 -2.91 -23.78
N TRP A 162 21.58 -3.93 -22.95
CA TRP A 162 20.26 -4.31 -22.44
C TRP A 162 19.62 -3.19 -21.61
N LEU A 163 20.39 -2.52 -20.74
CA LEU A 163 19.92 -1.38 -19.96
C LEU A 163 19.49 -0.22 -20.85
N PHE A 164 20.26 0.08 -21.90
CA PHE A 164 19.90 1.13 -22.85
C PHE A 164 18.59 0.78 -23.57
N GLN A 165 18.40 -0.47 -23.99
CA GLN A 165 17.16 -0.91 -24.63
C GLN A 165 15.94 -0.75 -23.70
N LEU A 166 16.06 -1.06 -22.41
CA LEU A 166 14.98 -0.82 -21.44
C LEU A 166 14.61 0.65 -21.29
N ILE A 167 15.60 1.55 -21.34
CA ILE A 167 15.39 3.00 -21.28
C ILE A 167 14.75 3.49 -22.58
N ARG A 168 15.27 3.04 -23.74
CA ARG A 168 14.76 3.36 -25.07
C ARG A 168 13.29 2.99 -25.22
N GLU A 169 12.90 1.80 -24.77
CA GLU A 169 11.52 1.35 -24.79
C GLU A 169 10.63 2.07 -23.77
N GLY A 170 11.18 2.95 -22.93
CA GLY A 170 10.47 3.61 -21.84
C GLY A 170 9.94 2.64 -20.78
N ALA A 171 10.55 1.45 -20.66
CA ALA A 171 10.20 0.47 -19.63
C ALA A 171 10.71 0.94 -18.25
N VAL A 172 11.88 1.59 -18.23
CA VAL A 172 12.49 2.18 -17.03
C VAL A 172 12.90 3.63 -17.30
N LEU A 173 12.19 4.59 -16.71
CA LEU A 173 12.47 6.03 -16.88
C LEU A 173 12.86 6.73 -15.57
N HIS A 174 12.99 5.98 -14.47
CA HIS A 174 13.32 6.52 -13.15
C HIS A 174 14.60 5.90 -12.61
N LYS A 175 15.48 6.75 -12.07
CA LYS A 175 16.81 6.35 -11.57
C LYS A 175 16.76 5.25 -10.51
N ARG A 176 15.81 5.33 -9.56
CA ARG A 176 15.69 4.31 -8.50
C ARG A 176 15.35 2.92 -9.05
N HIS A 177 14.47 2.82 -10.05
CA HIS A 177 14.14 1.53 -10.66
C HIS A 177 15.34 0.97 -11.42
N LEU A 178 16.10 1.85 -12.08
CA LEU A 178 17.33 1.48 -12.77
C LEU A 178 18.36 0.90 -11.79
N GLU A 179 18.49 1.49 -10.60
CA GLU A 179 19.37 1.02 -9.52
C GLU A 179 18.93 -0.32 -8.88
N GLN A 180 17.66 -0.70 -9.02
CA GLN A 180 17.12 -1.99 -8.55
C GLN A 180 17.31 -3.14 -9.56
N LEU A 181 17.62 -2.84 -10.82
CA LEU A 181 17.81 -3.85 -11.87
C LEU A 181 18.89 -4.89 -11.57
N PRO A 182 20.04 -4.58 -10.92
CA PRO A 182 21.03 -5.59 -10.57
C PRO A 182 20.46 -6.72 -9.71
N ASP A 183 19.65 -6.37 -8.70
CA ASP A 183 19.00 -7.37 -7.84
C ASP A 183 17.98 -8.20 -8.60
N ALA A 184 17.14 -7.55 -9.41
CA ALA A 184 16.15 -8.24 -10.23
C ALA A 184 16.80 -9.13 -11.29
N PHE A 185 17.90 -8.69 -11.89
CA PHE A 185 18.68 -9.46 -12.88
C PHE A 185 19.27 -10.73 -12.26
N GLU A 186 19.84 -10.64 -11.04
CA GLU A 186 20.40 -11.81 -10.34
C GLU A 186 19.33 -12.80 -9.87
N LYS A 187 18.16 -12.30 -9.46
CA LYS A 187 16.99 -13.13 -9.11
C LYS A 187 16.41 -13.89 -10.29
N GLY A 188 16.59 -13.36 -11.50
CA GLY A 188 16.12 -13.98 -12.73
C GLY A 188 14.72 -13.52 -13.12
N VAL A 189 14.24 -14.11 -14.20
CA VAL A 189 13.03 -13.71 -14.91
C VAL A 189 11.86 -14.61 -14.53
N THR A 190 10.68 -14.02 -14.35
CA THR A 190 9.44 -14.76 -14.11
C THR A 190 8.62 -14.83 -15.40
N LEU A 191 8.12 -16.03 -15.72
CA LEU A 191 7.17 -16.27 -16.81
C LEU A 191 5.80 -16.59 -16.21
N THR A 192 4.76 -15.86 -16.61
CA THR A 192 3.38 -16.15 -16.20
C THR A 192 2.43 -15.85 -17.36
N ASN A 193 1.64 -16.84 -17.78
CA ASN A 193 0.67 -16.71 -18.88
C ASN A 193 1.27 -16.11 -20.17
N GLY A 194 2.50 -16.50 -20.52
CA GLY A 194 3.23 -16.00 -21.70
C GLY A 194 3.87 -14.62 -21.53
N ALA A 195 3.64 -13.93 -20.40
CA ALA A 195 4.29 -12.65 -20.10
C ALA A 195 5.60 -12.85 -19.34
N VAL A 196 6.65 -12.19 -19.82
CA VAL A 196 8.01 -12.25 -19.25
C VAL A 196 8.30 -10.95 -18.51
N PHE A 197 8.61 -11.02 -17.22
CA PHE A 197 8.87 -9.84 -16.41
C PHE A 197 9.96 -10.04 -15.35
N LEU A 198 10.59 -8.93 -14.97
CA LEU A 198 11.47 -8.83 -13.82
C LEU A 198 10.72 -8.21 -12.64
N THR A 199 11.03 -8.63 -11.42
CA THR A 199 10.43 -8.05 -10.21
C THR A 199 11.46 -7.18 -9.49
N LEU A 200 11.19 -5.88 -9.45
CA LEU A 200 11.92 -4.91 -8.65
C LEU A 200 11.30 -4.87 -7.25
N GLU A 201 12.15 -4.79 -6.23
CA GLU A 201 11.77 -4.77 -4.83
C GLU A 201 12.37 -3.54 -4.15
N GLU A 202 11.54 -2.81 -3.40
CA GLU A 202 11.95 -1.68 -2.57
C GLU A 202 11.48 -1.94 -1.14
N GLY A 203 12.35 -1.78 -0.14
CA GLY A 203 11.93 -1.82 1.25
C GLY A 203 10.88 -0.73 1.48
N ALA A 204 9.70 -1.09 1.98
CA ALA A 204 8.70 -0.12 2.35
C ALA A 204 9.28 0.80 3.43
N PRO A 205 9.10 2.13 3.33
CA PRO A 205 9.40 3.00 4.45
C PRO A 205 8.57 2.51 5.64
N LEU A 206 9.23 2.19 6.75
CA LEU A 206 8.52 2.00 8.02
C LEU A 206 7.70 3.28 8.27
N PRO A 207 6.44 3.18 8.70
CA PRO A 207 5.78 4.34 9.26
C PRO A 207 6.69 4.85 10.38
N ILE A 208 7.03 6.13 10.32
CA ILE A 208 7.60 6.82 11.49
C ILE A 208 6.45 6.79 12.50
N GLU A 209 6.46 5.82 13.41
CA GLU A 209 5.72 5.95 14.64
C GLU A 209 6.33 7.17 15.34
N ASP A 210 5.53 8.21 15.54
CA ASP A 210 5.92 9.34 16.38
C ASP A 210 6.24 8.76 17.77
N ASP A 211 7.53 8.73 18.05
CA ASP A 211 8.15 8.10 19.22
C ASP A 211 7.92 9.01 20.44
N ASP A 212 6.69 9.03 20.94
CA ASP A 212 6.32 9.52 22.28
C ASP A 212 5.90 8.31 23.14
N ASP A 213 6.87 7.47 23.50
CA ASP A 213 6.88 6.79 24.80
C ASP A 213 8.27 6.22 25.09
N GLN A 214 9.15 7.08 25.61
CA GLN A 214 10.34 6.65 26.32
C GLN A 214 9.93 6.01 27.65
N THR A 215 9.82 4.69 27.68
CA THR A 215 10.17 3.93 28.88
C THR A 215 11.07 2.77 28.51
N ALA A 216 12.27 2.84 29.07
CA ALA A 216 13.32 1.85 29.02
C ALA A 216 12.81 0.45 29.36
N ASP A 217 13.12 -0.52 28.50
CA ASP A 217 13.73 -1.75 28.97
C ASP A 217 14.63 -2.35 27.88
N ASP A 218 15.93 -2.22 28.10
CA ASP A 218 16.99 -2.92 27.39
C ASP A 218 16.88 -4.42 27.70
N LYS A 219 16.27 -5.19 26.78
CA LYS A 219 16.60 -6.61 26.49
C LYS A 219 15.69 -7.16 25.37
N ALA A 220 16.13 -6.96 24.14
CA ALA A 220 15.66 -7.77 23.01
C ALA A 220 16.86 -8.19 22.14
N SER A 221 17.76 -8.96 22.75
CA SER A 221 18.68 -9.80 22.01
C SER A 221 17.90 -10.98 21.40
N ALA A 222 17.89 -11.04 20.07
CA ALA A 222 17.78 -12.24 19.26
C ALA A 222 16.58 -13.17 19.54
N ASP A 223 15.41 -12.82 19.01
CA ASP A 223 14.43 -13.81 18.58
C ASP A 223 14.15 -13.63 17.09
N GLN A 224 14.84 -14.42 16.27
CA GLN A 224 14.46 -14.70 14.88
C GLN A 224 13.17 -15.54 14.91
N SER A 225 12.07 -14.91 15.30
CA SER A 225 10.74 -15.48 15.09
C SER A 225 10.54 -15.64 13.59
N SER A 226 10.09 -16.82 13.19
CA SER A 226 9.84 -17.22 11.81
C SER A 226 8.81 -16.30 11.15
N GLU A 227 9.26 -15.19 10.58
CA GLU A 227 8.42 -14.32 9.77
C GLU A 227 7.81 -15.13 8.64
N THR A 228 6.47 -15.11 8.58
CA THR A 228 5.74 -15.74 7.49
C THR A 228 6.10 -15.06 6.17
N PRO A 229 6.09 -15.78 5.03
CA PRO A 229 6.32 -15.16 3.71
C PRO A 229 5.43 -13.94 3.46
N PHE A 230 4.21 -13.96 3.99
CA PHE A 230 3.25 -12.87 3.89
C PHE A 230 3.66 -11.61 4.68
N GLU A 231 4.27 -11.76 5.86
CA GLU A 231 4.79 -10.64 6.66
C GLU A 231 6.01 -9.98 5.99
N LYS A 232 6.85 -10.77 5.32
CA LYS A 232 7.95 -10.24 4.50
C LYS A 232 7.44 -9.45 3.31
N GLU A 233 6.44 -9.96 2.60
CA GLU A 233 5.82 -9.25 1.47
C GLU A 233 5.09 -7.96 1.88
N GLN A 234 4.71 -7.80 3.15
CA GLN A 234 4.10 -6.55 3.63
C GLN A 234 5.09 -5.40 3.73
N ARG A 235 6.37 -5.72 3.97
CA ARG A 235 7.44 -4.73 4.18
C ARG A 235 8.15 -4.36 2.87
N VAL A 236 7.68 -4.85 1.73
CA VAL A 236 8.32 -4.65 0.44
C VAL A 236 7.30 -4.12 -0.56
N CYS A 237 7.68 -3.04 -1.24
CA CYS A 237 6.98 -2.51 -2.40
C CYS A 237 7.51 -3.21 -3.65
N TYR A 238 6.61 -3.78 -4.45
CA TYR A 238 6.98 -4.53 -5.65
C TYR A 238 6.68 -3.73 -6.90
N ARG A 239 7.52 -3.92 -7.93
CA ARG A 239 7.25 -3.40 -9.27
C ARG A 239 7.64 -4.43 -10.33
N ARG A 240 6.69 -4.84 -11.17
CA ARG A 240 6.95 -5.75 -12.29
C ARG A 240 7.31 -4.97 -13.54
N LEU A 241 8.47 -5.27 -14.10
CA LEU A 241 8.96 -4.74 -15.36
C LEU A 241 8.71 -5.77 -16.46
N PHE A 242 7.67 -5.55 -17.27
CA PHE A 242 7.39 -6.39 -18.42
C PHE A 242 8.35 -6.07 -19.55
N LEU A 243 8.99 -7.12 -20.09
CA LEU A 243 10.01 -6.98 -21.12
C LEU A 243 9.38 -7.10 -22.50
N SER A 244 9.76 -6.23 -23.44
CA SER A 244 9.43 -6.40 -24.85
C SER A 244 10.13 -7.65 -25.45
N PRO A 245 9.72 -8.14 -26.63
CA PRO A 245 10.45 -9.23 -27.31
C PRO A 245 11.93 -8.92 -27.53
N THR A 246 12.29 -7.68 -27.87
CA THR A 246 13.69 -7.28 -28.10
C THR A 246 14.47 -7.27 -26.78
N SER A 247 13.90 -6.70 -25.72
CA SER A 247 14.50 -6.71 -24.38
C SER A 247 14.65 -8.12 -23.81
N GLN A 248 13.69 -9.01 -24.09
CA GLN A 248 13.77 -10.43 -23.75
C GLN A 248 14.92 -11.13 -24.49
N LEU A 249 15.05 -10.90 -25.80
CA LEU A 249 16.13 -11.49 -26.60
C LEU A 249 17.51 -11.02 -26.13
N MET A 250 17.68 -9.71 -25.87
CA MET A 250 18.94 -9.17 -25.36
C MET A 250 19.29 -9.72 -23.97
N LEU A 251 18.28 -9.89 -23.10
CA LEU A 251 18.48 -10.50 -21.78
C LEU A 251 18.87 -11.97 -21.90
N LEU A 252 18.21 -12.73 -22.78
CA LEU A 252 18.53 -14.13 -23.05
C LEU A 252 19.98 -14.29 -23.53
N LEU A 253 20.41 -13.48 -24.51
CA LEU A 253 21.79 -13.47 -25.00
C LEU A 253 22.77 -13.14 -23.87
N THR A 254 22.43 -12.17 -23.02
CA THR A 254 23.26 -11.80 -21.87
C THR A 254 23.40 -12.97 -20.89
N TYR A 255 22.31 -13.68 -20.58
CA TYR A 255 22.35 -14.86 -19.71
C TYR A 255 23.10 -16.04 -20.33
N GLN A 256 23.05 -16.22 -21.65
CA GLN A 256 23.81 -17.28 -22.33
C GLN A 256 25.32 -17.01 -22.28
N GLU A 257 25.74 -15.76 -22.53
CA GLU A 257 27.15 -15.39 -22.59
C GLU A 257 27.79 -15.16 -21.21
N ALA A 258 27.01 -14.64 -20.25
CA ALA A 258 27.52 -14.20 -18.96
C ALA A 258 26.86 -14.86 -17.74
N GLY A 259 25.79 -15.62 -17.93
CA GLY A 259 24.97 -16.11 -16.82
C GLY A 259 24.17 -15.00 -16.11
N ASN A 260 23.56 -15.35 -14.99
CA ASN A 260 22.69 -14.47 -14.22
C ASN A 260 23.41 -13.58 -13.19
N ALA A 261 24.74 -13.71 -13.05
CA ALA A 261 25.49 -12.89 -12.10
C ALA A 261 25.74 -11.48 -12.64
N TRP A 262 25.41 -10.45 -11.86
CA TRP A 262 25.74 -9.07 -12.21
C TRP A 262 27.27 -8.86 -12.23
N PRO A 263 27.83 -8.00 -13.10
CA PRO A 263 29.26 -7.73 -13.13
C PRO A 263 29.73 -7.22 -11.78
N ARG A 264 30.91 -7.68 -11.35
CA ARG A 264 31.52 -7.27 -10.08
C ARG A 264 32.85 -6.58 -10.33
N THR A 265 33.25 -5.68 -9.43
CA THR A 265 34.58 -5.08 -9.43
C THR A 265 35.61 -6.09 -8.93
N ALA A 266 36.90 -5.76 -9.01
CA ALA A 266 37.97 -6.55 -8.40
C ALA A 266 37.77 -6.75 -6.88
N ALA A 267 37.08 -5.81 -6.21
CA ALA A 267 36.73 -5.88 -4.80
C ALA A 267 35.46 -6.72 -4.53
N LYS A 268 34.96 -7.49 -5.50
CA LYS A 268 33.74 -8.32 -5.45
C LYS A 268 32.42 -7.55 -5.23
N SER A 269 32.45 -6.22 -5.18
CA SER A 269 31.26 -5.37 -5.14
C SER A 269 30.55 -5.34 -6.49
N ARG A 270 29.22 -5.20 -6.50
CA ARG A 270 28.45 -5.08 -7.75
C ARG A 270 28.86 -3.82 -8.50
N LEU A 271 29.01 -3.93 -9.82
CA LEU A 271 29.32 -2.82 -10.69
C LEU A 271 28.12 -1.87 -10.75
N PRO A 272 28.29 -0.55 -10.58
CA PRO A 272 27.18 0.38 -10.70
C PRO A 272 26.55 0.36 -12.08
N VAL A 273 25.22 0.46 -12.13
CA VAL A 273 24.44 0.48 -13.38
C VAL A 273 24.93 1.56 -14.36
N ALA A 274 25.27 2.73 -13.81
CA ALA A 274 25.90 3.83 -14.53
C ALA A 274 27.11 3.40 -15.36
N GLN A 275 27.97 2.55 -14.80
CA GLN A 275 29.21 2.17 -15.44
C GLN A 275 28.99 1.20 -16.60
N CYS A 276 28.01 0.30 -16.51
CA CYS A 276 27.61 -0.56 -17.63
C CYS A 276 27.03 0.28 -18.77
N LEU A 277 26.10 1.18 -18.43
CA LEU A 277 25.40 2.01 -19.40
C LEU A 277 26.35 2.97 -20.13
N ILE A 278 27.19 3.71 -19.40
CA ILE A 278 28.19 4.62 -19.98
C ILE A 278 29.19 3.86 -20.84
N PHE A 279 29.59 2.64 -20.45
CA PHE A 279 30.51 1.82 -21.25
C PHE A 279 29.91 1.44 -22.60
N TYR A 280 28.61 1.12 -22.64
CA TYR A 280 27.92 0.86 -23.90
C TYR A 280 27.71 2.15 -24.73
N LEU A 281 27.32 3.25 -24.09
CA LEU A 281 27.09 4.53 -24.79
C LEU A 281 28.36 5.04 -25.49
N LYS A 282 29.52 4.95 -24.83
CA LYS A 282 30.81 5.30 -25.45
C LYS A 282 31.19 4.45 -26.65
N HIS A 283 30.66 3.23 -26.73
CA HIS A 283 30.92 2.34 -27.86
C HIS A 283 30.09 2.73 -29.08
N ILE A 284 28.86 3.20 -28.89
CA ILE A 284 27.96 3.59 -29.99
C ILE A 284 28.14 5.03 -30.43
N ASP A 285 28.58 5.92 -29.52
CA ASP A 285 28.93 7.30 -29.82
C ASP A 285 30.03 7.79 -28.86
N ASP A 286 31.26 7.85 -29.34
CA ASP A 286 32.42 8.34 -28.58
C ASP A 286 32.38 9.88 -28.39
N GLY A 287 31.56 10.58 -29.18
CA GLY A 287 31.32 12.03 -29.10
C GLY A 287 30.17 12.43 -28.18
N ALA A 288 29.37 11.48 -27.69
CA ALA A 288 28.22 11.75 -26.84
C ALA A 288 28.64 12.46 -25.54
N SER A 289 28.31 13.75 -25.44
CA SER A 289 28.59 14.60 -24.27
C SER A 289 27.63 14.31 -23.11
N LEU A 290 27.37 13.05 -22.80
CA LEU A 290 26.36 12.69 -21.83
C LEU A 290 26.88 12.95 -20.41
N LYS A 291 26.39 14.02 -19.77
CA LYS A 291 26.94 14.50 -18.50
C LYS A 291 26.45 13.66 -17.32
N SER A 292 25.25 13.08 -17.43
CA SER A 292 24.67 12.24 -16.37
C SER A 292 23.59 11.27 -16.86
N ILE A 293 23.36 10.18 -16.11
CA ILE A 293 22.21 9.28 -16.33
C ILE A 293 20.88 10.03 -16.24
N SER A 294 20.79 11.06 -15.40
CA SER A 294 19.56 11.83 -15.25
C SER A 294 19.18 12.57 -16.53
N GLU A 295 20.19 13.03 -17.27
CA GLU A 295 20.01 13.65 -18.59
C GLU A 295 19.49 12.62 -19.60
N LEU A 296 20.09 11.41 -19.64
CA LEU A 296 19.60 10.32 -20.49
C LEU A 296 18.14 9.95 -20.18
N LEU A 297 17.80 9.79 -18.90
CA LEU A 297 16.43 9.45 -18.49
C LEU A 297 15.45 10.58 -18.80
N SER A 298 15.89 11.85 -18.71
CA SER A 298 15.07 13.01 -19.10
C SER A 298 14.79 13.05 -20.60
N MET A 299 15.81 12.76 -21.43
CA MET A 299 15.66 12.64 -22.88
C MET A 299 14.73 11.48 -23.23
N ALA A 300 14.96 10.29 -22.67
CA ALA A 300 14.12 9.11 -22.86
C ALA A 300 12.68 9.34 -22.41
N TYR A 301 12.46 10.06 -21.30
CA TYR A 301 11.13 10.43 -20.82
C TYR A 301 10.41 11.35 -21.80
N THR A 302 11.14 12.33 -22.35
CA THR A 302 10.60 13.24 -23.36
C THR A 302 10.23 12.48 -24.63
N ALA A 303 11.12 11.62 -25.13
CA ALA A 303 10.85 10.79 -26.31
C ALA A 303 9.63 9.88 -26.09
N SER A 304 9.62 9.15 -24.97
CA SER A 304 8.52 8.24 -24.58
C SER A 304 7.18 8.97 -24.41
N SER A 305 7.16 10.28 -24.16
CA SER A 305 5.93 11.07 -24.07
C SER A 305 5.22 11.26 -25.42
N PHE A 306 5.95 11.14 -26.53
CA PHE A 306 5.39 11.18 -27.88
C PHE A 306 4.86 9.80 -28.31
N ASP A 307 5.51 8.73 -27.87
CA ASP A 307 5.16 7.37 -28.29
C ASP A 307 4.07 6.71 -27.44
N LYS A 308 3.99 7.06 -26.15
CA LYS A 308 3.15 6.36 -25.18
C LYS A 308 2.05 7.25 -24.59
N PRO A 309 0.89 6.67 -24.23
CA PRO A 309 -0.11 7.36 -23.43
C PRO A 309 0.49 7.98 -22.16
N PRO A 310 0.09 9.21 -21.76
CA PRO A 310 0.64 9.91 -20.61
C PRO A 310 0.63 9.09 -19.32
N LEU A 311 -0.39 8.25 -19.13
CA LEU A 311 -0.50 7.37 -17.97
C LEU A 311 0.66 6.37 -17.89
N LEU A 312 1.04 5.74 -19.01
CA LEU A 312 2.13 4.76 -19.05
C LEU A 312 3.49 5.43 -18.90
N ASN A 313 3.66 6.61 -19.49
CA ASN A 313 4.90 7.38 -19.35
C ASN A 313 5.09 7.86 -17.89
N HIS A 314 4.01 8.34 -17.27
CA HIS A 314 3.98 8.72 -15.86
C HIS A 314 4.21 7.52 -14.93
N TYR A 315 3.63 6.35 -15.27
CA TYR A 315 3.88 5.11 -14.56
C TYR A 315 5.38 4.76 -14.59
N ALA A 316 6.01 4.76 -15.77
CA ALA A 316 7.41 4.43 -15.98
C ALA A 316 8.40 5.40 -15.28
N SER A 317 8.03 6.68 -15.15
CA SER A 317 8.89 7.74 -14.63
C SER A 317 8.76 8.00 -13.13
N ARG A 318 7.72 7.51 -12.46
CA ARG A 318 7.50 7.76 -11.02
C ARG A 318 7.70 6.53 -10.14
N ALA A 319 8.38 6.75 -9.02
CA ALA A 319 8.62 5.71 -8.02
C ALA A 319 7.35 5.24 -7.30
N ASN A 320 6.44 6.16 -6.96
CA ASN A 320 5.41 5.91 -5.95
C ASN A 320 3.97 5.78 -6.49
N VAL A 321 3.76 5.89 -7.81
CA VAL A 321 2.40 6.13 -8.35
C VAL A 321 1.59 4.86 -8.55
N ALA A 322 2.22 3.70 -8.70
CA ALA A 322 1.51 2.44 -8.81
C ALA A 322 2.43 1.26 -8.51
N GLN A 323 2.31 0.75 -7.29
CA GLN A 323 2.98 -0.47 -6.87
C GLN A 323 2.29 -1.66 -7.52
N SER A 324 3.08 -2.65 -7.94
CA SER A 324 2.55 -3.92 -8.38
C SER A 324 1.97 -4.70 -7.21
N LEU A 325 0.96 -5.52 -7.48
CA LEU A 325 0.43 -6.46 -6.49
C LEU A 325 1.56 -7.33 -5.94
N ARG A 326 1.50 -7.65 -4.64
CA ARG A 326 2.45 -8.59 -4.00
C ARG A 326 2.54 -9.90 -4.79
N PRO A 327 3.68 -10.61 -4.80
CA PRO A 327 3.83 -11.87 -5.51
C PRO A 327 2.71 -12.86 -5.22
N SER A 328 2.36 -13.07 -3.95
CA SER A 328 1.21 -13.90 -3.53
C SER A 328 -0.14 -13.47 -4.11
N SER A 329 -0.37 -12.17 -4.24
CA SER A 329 -1.63 -11.60 -4.73
C SER A 329 -1.69 -11.63 -6.24
N TRP A 330 -0.55 -11.45 -6.90
CA TRP A 330 -0.38 -11.57 -8.34
C TRP A 330 -0.56 -13.00 -8.81
N GLN A 331 0.04 -13.98 -8.14
CA GLN A 331 -0.16 -15.40 -8.43
C GLN A 331 -1.63 -15.80 -8.24
N ARG A 332 -2.28 -15.34 -7.17
CA ARG A 332 -3.73 -15.50 -6.99
C ARG A 332 -4.53 -14.92 -8.15
N LEU A 333 -4.20 -13.71 -8.60
CA LEU A 333 -4.91 -13.07 -9.71
C LEU A 333 -4.70 -13.81 -11.03
N THR A 334 -3.46 -14.19 -11.33
CA THR A 334 -3.05 -14.70 -12.65
C THR A 334 -3.26 -16.20 -12.81
N GLN A 335 -3.05 -16.97 -11.74
CA GLN A 335 -3.13 -18.42 -11.75
C GLN A 335 -4.38 -18.94 -11.03
N ARG A 336 -5.15 -18.08 -10.35
CA ARG A 336 -6.27 -18.48 -9.45
C ARG A 336 -5.85 -19.44 -8.33
N HIS A 337 -4.55 -19.58 -8.07
CA HIS A 337 -3.99 -20.40 -7.01
C HIS A 337 -3.85 -19.58 -5.73
N VAL A 338 -4.48 -20.03 -4.65
CA VAL A 338 -4.25 -19.47 -3.31
C VAL A 338 -3.00 -20.12 -2.74
N LEU A 339 -2.00 -19.31 -2.36
CA LEU A 339 -0.88 -19.82 -1.57
C LEU A 339 -1.43 -20.35 -0.23
N THR A 340 -1.51 -21.67 -0.11
CA THR A 340 -1.58 -22.33 1.19
C THR A 340 -0.21 -22.16 1.85
N ASP A 341 -0.17 -21.77 3.13
CA ASP A 341 1.06 -21.73 3.93
C ASP A 341 1.67 -23.14 3.98
N THR A 342 2.47 -23.50 2.99
CA THR A 342 3.34 -24.66 3.04
C THR A 342 4.55 -24.23 3.85
N LEU A 343 4.47 -24.39 5.17
CA LEU A 343 5.55 -24.64 6.13
C LEU A 343 4.97 -24.53 7.56
N ARG A 344 4.03 -25.41 7.87
CA ARG A 344 3.91 -25.95 9.22
C ARG A 344 3.91 -27.45 9.07
N ASP A 345 4.93 -28.07 9.65
CA ASP A 345 5.00 -29.51 9.85
C ASP A 345 3.60 -30.03 10.23
N SER A 346 3.06 -30.88 9.36
CA SER A 346 1.87 -31.69 9.57
C SER A 346 2.17 -32.82 10.55
N SER A 347 2.77 -32.49 11.69
CA SER A 347 3.04 -33.39 12.83
C SER A 347 2.27 -32.99 14.09
N GLY A 348 1.28 -32.10 13.96
CA GLY A 348 0.31 -31.82 15.00
C GLY A 348 -1.05 -32.33 14.58
N ASN A 349 -1.41 -33.55 15.00
CA ASN A 349 -2.74 -34.18 14.91
C ASN A 349 -3.75 -33.41 14.07
N ASP A 350 -3.84 -33.73 12.79
CA ASP A 350 -5.03 -33.43 12.01
C ASP A 350 -6.21 -34.03 12.79
N VAL A 351 -7.00 -33.17 13.43
CA VAL A 351 -8.34 -33.54 13.88
C VAL A 351 -9.16 -33.66 12.61
N TYR A 352 -9.03 -34.81 11.96
CA TYR A 352 -9.97 -35.28 10.96
C TYR A 352 -11.32 -35.39 11.66
N LEU A 353 -12.24 -34.47 11.34
CA LEU A 353 -13.64 -34.68 11.62
C LEU A 353 -14.12 -35.71 10.59
N GLU A 354 -14.06 -36.98 10.99
CA GLU A 354 -14.59 -38.10 10.24
C GLU A 354 -16.04 -37.78 9.84
N PHE A 355 -16.28 -37.67 8.53
CA PHE A 355 -17.61 -37.45 8.00
C PHE A 355 -18.40 -38.75 8.17
N GLN A 356 -19.16 -38.86 9.25
CA GLN A 356 -20.26 -39.82 9.29
C GLN A 356 -21.43 -39.22 8.53
N THR A 357 -21.77 -39.91 7.43
CA THR A 357 -22.94 -39.67 6.59
C THR A 357 -24.18 -39.58 7.49
N PRO A 358 -24.91 -38.46 7.53
CA PRO A 358 -26.20 -38.44 8.17
C PRO A 358 -27.09 -39.44 7.42
N ALA A 359 -27.61 -40.45 8.12
CA ALA A 359 -28.60 -41.34 7.53
C ALA A 359 -29.76 -40.49 6.96
N PRO A 360 -30.33 -40.85 5.80
CA PRO A 360 -31.45 -40.15 5.21
C PRO A 360 -32.60 -40.13 6.24
N SER A 361 -32.80 -38.97 6.86
CA SER A 361 -33.85 -38.79 7.85
C SER A 361 -35.16 -38.62 7.10
N GLN A 362 -35.97 -39.69 7.07
CA GLN A 362 -37.38 -39.65 6.68
C GLN A 362 -38.24 -38.98 7.78
N ALA A 363 -37.79 -37.86 8.32
CA ALA A 363 -38.58 -37.07 9.27
C ALA A 363 -39.46 -36.07 8.50
N PRO A 364 -40.73 -35.88 8.90
CA PRO A 364 -41.60 -34.84 8.31
C PRO A 364 -40.91 -33.48 8.43
N PRO A 365 -41.19 -32.50 7.55
CA PRO A 365 -40.41 -31.28 7.35
C PRO A 365 -40.17 -30.60 8.70
N SER A 366 -39.02 -30.93 9.28
CA SER A 366 -38.66 -30.43 10.59
C SER A 366 -38.52 -28.93 10.42
N ASP A 367 -39.01 -28.17 11.38
CA ASP A 367 -39.00 -26.72 11.35
C ASP A 367 -37.52 -26.25 11.41
N GLN A 368 -36.82 -26.27 10.27
CA GLN A 368 -35.39 -25.98 10.15
C GLN A 368 -35.10 -24.56 10.66
N LEU A 369 -36.10 -23.67 10.62
CA LEU A 369 -36.04 -22.34 11.22
C LEU A 369 -36.06 -22.37 12.76
N LYS A 370 -36.71 -23.34 13.40
CA LYS A 370 -36.57 -23.58 14.86
C LYS A 370 -35.19 -24.11 15.20
N GLN A 371 -34.64 -25.02 14.40
CA GLN A 371 -33.29 -25.56 14.59
C GLN A 371 -32.21 -24.50 14.38
N PHE A 372 -32.37 -23.67 13.35
CA PHE A 372 -31.51 -22.51 13.10
C PHE A 372 -31.53 -21.53 14.29
N ARG A 373 -32.71 -21.28 14.88
CA ARG A 373 -32.83 -20.48 16.11
C ARG A 373 -32.13 -21.14 17.30
N GLN A 374 -32.14 -22.46 17.42
CA GLN A 374 -31.39 -23.19 18.45
C GLN A 374 -29.87 -23.06 18.25
N LEU A 375 -29.38 -23.17 17.02
CA LEU A 375 -27.98 -22.92 16.67
C LEU A 375 -27.54 -21.49 17.02
N GLN A 376 -28.37 -20.48 16.68
CA GLN A 376 -28.10 -19.08 17.04
C GLN A 376 -28.07 -18.84 18.56
N ARG A 377 -28.90 -19.58 19.32
CA ARG A 377 -28.86 -19.57 20.79
C ARG A 377 -27.61 -20.23 21.33
N GLY A 378 -27.11 -21.32 20.73
CA GLY A 378 -25.85 -21.95 21.12
C GLY A 378 -24.62 -21.04 20.96
N LEU A 379 -24.70 -20.06 20.05
CA LEU A 379 -23.70 -19.00 19.86
C LEU A 379 -23.92 -17.76 20.74
N SER A 380 -24.97 -17.75 21.56
CA SER A 380 -25.31 -16.68 22.51
C SER A 380 -25.18 -17.23 23.94
N SER A 381 -24.80 -16.42 24.93
CA SER A 381 -24.74 -16.94 26.30
C SER A 381 -26.14 -17.24 26.82
N SER A 382 -26.27 -18.25 27.67
CA SER A 382 -27.50 -18.56 28.40
C SER A 382 -27.80 -17.56 29.54
N LEU A 383 -26.84 -16.71 29.90
CA LEU A 383 -26.83 -15.92 31.14
C LEU A 383 -26.33 -14.47 30.95
N GLY A 384 -26.71 -13.81 29.85
CA GLY A 384 -26.50 -12.36 29.67
C GLY A 384 -25.05 -11.88 29.46
N GLY A 385 -24.05 -12.76 29.53
CA GLY A 385 -22.64 -12.47 29.22
C GLY A 385 -22.24 -12.65 27.74
N ARG A 386 -20.99 -12.37 27.37
CA ARG A 386 -20.46 -12.77 26.05
C ARG A 386 -20.02 -14.23 26.13
N ALA A 387 -20.61 -15.12 25.32
CA ALA A 387 -20.20 -16.54 25.26
C ALA A 387 -18.71 -16.64 24.94
N THR A 388 -17.96 -17.40 25.73
CA THR A 388 -16.54 -17.64 25.44
C THR A 388 -16.40 -18.51 24.19
N ARG A 389 -15.25 -18.45 23.51
CA ARG A 389 -15.03 -19.25 22.28
C ARG A 389 -15.15 -20.75 22.56
N HIS A 390 -14.64 -21.22 23.69
CA HIS A 390 -14.68 -22.64 24.07
C HIS A 390 -16.12 -23.11 24.35
N GLU A 391 -16.93 -22.31 25.03
CA GLU A 391 -18.37 -22.58 25.22
C GLU A 391 -19.11 -22.63 23.89
N ALA A 392 -18.85 -21.68 22.99
CA ALA A 392 -19.50 -21.64 21.68
C ALA A 392 -19.14 -22.86 20.81
N ILE A 393 -17.89 -23.33 20.87
CA ILE A 393 -17.45 -24.55 20.18
C ILE A 393 -18.18 -25.78 20.77
N SER A 394 -18.15 -25.93 22.10
CA SER A 394 -18.82 -27.05 22.79
C SER A 394 -20.33 -27.09 22.53
N ASN A 395 -21.00 -25.94 22.52
CA ASN A 395 -22.42 -25.84 22.20
C ASN A 395 -22.74 -26.24 20.75
N VAL A 396 -21.88 -25.87 19.79
CA VAL A 396 -22.06 -26.24 18.38
C VAL A 396 -21.76 -27.72 18.17
N GLU A 397 -20.74 -28.29 18.82
CA GLU A 397 -20.44 -29.72 18.80
C GLU A 397 -21.57 -30.56 19.42
N THR A 398 -22.11 -30.10 20.56
CA THR A 398 -23.29 -30.71 21.20
C THR A 398 -24.54 -30.62 20.31
N PHE A 399 -24.72 -29.51 19.59
CA PHE A 399 -25.80 -29.38 18.62
C PHE A 399 -25.64 -30.36 17.45
N LEU A 400 -24.40 -30.56 16.98
CA LEU A 400 -24.07 -31.47 15.89
C LEU A 400 -24.16 -32.95 16.29
N SER A 401 -23.91 -33.30 17.55
CA SER A 401 -23.99 -34.69 18.04
C SER A 401 -25.43 -35.21 18.16
N ILE A 402 -26.44 -34.32 18.14
CA ILE A 402 -27.88 -34.66 18.07
C ILE A 402 -28.31 -34.80 16.58
N SER A 403 -27.40 -35.31 15.74
CA SER A 403 -27.42 -35.29 14.27
C SER A 403 -28.65 -35.93 13.62
N SER A 404 -29.35 -36.84 14.31
CA SER A 404 -30.53 -37.53 13.77
C SER A 404 -31.77 -36.64 13.58
N ARG A 405 -31.74 -35.39 14.06
CA ARG A 405 -32.90 -34.47 14.02
C ARG A 405 -32.68 -33.18 13.26
N ASN A 406 -31.47 -32.87 12.79
CA ASN A 406 -31.16 -31.57 12.17
C ASN A 406 -31.32 -31.61 10.64
N GLY A 407 -31.94 -30.59 10.05
CA GLY A 407 -32.03 -30.44 8.60
C GLY A 407 -30.66 -30.22 7.97
N ALA A 408 -30.48 -30.69 6.72
CA ALA A 408 -29.20 -30.70 6.03
C ALA A 408 -28.53 -29.32 5.94
N MET A 409 -29.27 -28.26 5.59
CA MET A 409 -28.73 -26.89 5.53
C MET A 409 -28.27 -26.38 6.90
N VAL A 410 -29.03 -26.67 7.97
CA VAL A 410 -28.69 -26.24 9.34
C VAL A 410 -27.43 -26.96 9.83
N THR A 411 -27.27 -28.24 9.49
CA THR A 411 -26.06 -29.01 9.79
C THR A 411 -24.84 -28.43 9.08
N LEU A 412 -24.96 -28.05 7.80
CA LEU A 412 -23.88 -27.40 7.04
C LEU A 412 -23.50 -26.05 7.64
N LEU A 413 -24.48 -25.23 8.02
CA LEU A 413 -24.25 -23.94 8.68
C LEU A 413 -23.60 -24.10 10.05
N ALA A 414 -23.99 -25.10 10.83
CA ALA A 414 -23.38 -25.39 12.14
C ALA A 414 -21.91 -25.80 11.99
N ARG A 415 -21.58 -26.67 11.02
CA ARG A 415 -20.19 -27.06 10.71
C ARG A 415 -19.37 -25.88 10.19
N TRP A 416 -19.98 -25.00 9.39
CA TRP A 416 -19.32 -23.77 8.96
C TRP A 416 -18.99 -22.85 10.15
N CYS A 417 -19.91 -22.68 11.10
CA CYS A 417 -19.64 -21.95 12.34
C CYS A 417 -18.48 -22.56 13.14
N LEU A 418 -18.41 -23.89 13.23
CA LEU A 418 -17.32 -24.60 13.89
C LEU A 418 -15.96 -24.30 13.21
N LYS A 419 -15.90 -24.38 11.87
CA LYS A 419 -14.71 -24.00 11.08
C LYS A 419 -14.27 -22.57 11.39
N LEU A 420 -15.21 -21.62 11.38
CA LEU A 420 -14.91 -20.21 11.62
C LEU A 420 -14.40 -19.95 13.05
N LEU A 421 -14.91 -20.68 14.04
CA LEU A 421 -14.47 -20.55 15.44
C LEU A 421 -13.08 -21.16 15.68
N GLN A 422 -12.77 -22.28 15.03
CA GLN A 422 -11.51 -23.02 15.23
C GLN A 422 -10.37 -22.52 14.34
N LYS A 423 -10.63 -22.32 13.04
CA LYS A 423 -9.63 -21.98 12.00
C LYS A 423 -9.77 -20.57 11.44
N GLY A 424 -10.79 -19.82 11.87
CA GLY A 424 -11.00 -18.45 11.41
C GLY A 424 -11.55 -18.35 9.98
N GLY A 425 -11.43 -17.17 9.39
CA GLY A 425 -11.91 -16.87 8.03
C GLY A 425 -10.75 -16.56 7.07
N ARG A 426 -11.04 -16.01 5.89
CA ARG A 426 -10.01 -15.73 4.85
C ARG A 426 -8.83 -14.87 5.32
N VAL A 427 -9.04 -13.98 6.30
CA VAL A 427 -8.07 -12.95 6.70
C VAL A 427 -7.55 -13.15 8.12
N LYS A 428 -8.30 -13.81 8.99
CA LYS A 428 -7.96 -13.96 10.41
C LYS A 428 -7.97 -15.44 10.76
N SER A 429 -6.90 -15.91 11.40
CA SER A 429 -6.72 -17.29 11.85
C SER A 429 -7.73 -17.74 12.92
N LYS A 430 -8.37 -16.80 13.63
CA LYS A 430 -9.46 -17.07 14.58
C LYS A 430 -10.48 -15.94 14.55
N LEU A 431 -11.78 -16.26 14.45
CA LEU A 431 -12.85 -15.27 14.55
C LEU A 431 -13.34 -15.13 16.00
N ALA A 432 -13.88 -13.94 16.31
CA ALA A 432 -14.65 -13.71 17.52
C ALA A 432 -16.06 -14.30 17.37
N VAL A 433 -16.65 -14.78 18.46
CA VAL A 433 -18.02 -15.36 18.48
C VAL A 433 -19.05 -14.36 17.93
N SER A 434 -18.90 -13.07 18.25
CA SER A 434 -19.74 -11.99 17.71
C SER A 434 -19.68 -11.88 16.18
N SER A 435 -18.49 -12.06 15.59
CA SER A 435 -18.31 -12.06 14.13
C SER A 435 -18.97 -13.29 13.48
N VAL A 436 -18.80 -14.48 14.07
CA VAL A 436 -19.44 -15.70 13.59
C VAL A 436 -20.96 -15.59 13.66
N LYS A 437 -21.50 -15.07 14.76
CA LYS A 437 -22.93 -14.79 14.92
C LYS A 437 -23.43 -13.80 13.85
N ARG A 438 -22.69 -12.72 13.59
CA ARG A 438 -23.03 -11.76 12.54
C ARG A 438 -23.05 -12.40 11.15
N TYR A 439 -22.08 -13.26 10.85
CA TYR A 439 -22.02 -13.97 9.55
C TYR A 439 -23.16 -14.97 9.39
N LEU A 440 -23.43 -15.76 10.43
CA LEU A 440 -24.55 -16.70 10.44
C LEU A 440 -25.89 -15.99 10.27
N SER A 441 -26.10 -14.85 10.94
CA SER A 441 -27.33 -14.07 10.82
C SER A 441 -27.49 -13.43 9.44
N ALA A 442 -26.41 -13.10 8.75
CA ALA A 442 -26.46 -12.47 7.42
C ALA A 442 -27.03 -13.39 6.34
N ILE A 443 -26.71 -14.69 6.37
CA ILE A 443 -27.10 -15.63 5.31
C ILE A 443 -28.02 -16.76 5.79
N GLY A 444 -27.96 -17.14 7.07
CA GLY A 444 -28.50 -18.40 7.53
C GLY A 444 -30.02 -18.48 7.52
N ARG A 445 -30.74 -17.40 7.86
CA ARG A 445 -32.22 -17.41 7.85
C ARG A 445 -32.77 -17.56 6.44
N SER A 446 -32.24 -16.79 5.49
CA SER A 446 -32.67 -16.83 4.09
C SER A 446 -32.27 -18.14 3.42
N LEU A 447 -31.06 -18.65 3.69
CA LEU A 447 -30.63 -19.96 3.17
C LEU A 447 -31.54 -21.09 3.65
N VAL A 448 -31.85 -21.14 4.95
CA VAL A 448 -32.71 -22.20 5.52
C VAL A 448 -34.15 -22.10 5.00
N ALA A 449 -34.67 -20.88 4.80
CA ALA A 449 -36.01 -20.70 4.25
C ALA A 449 -36.08 -21.17 2.78
N GLN A 450 -35.11 -20.78 1.96
CA GLN A 450 -35.09 -21.07 0.52
C GLN A 450 -34.58 -22.48 0.18
N SER A 451 -33.80 -23.11 1.06
CA SER A 451 -33.30 -24.48 0.87
C SER A 451 -34.39 -25.55 0.99
N SER A 452 -35.56 -25.19 1.52
CA SER A 452 -36.72 -26.10 1.57
C SER A 452 -37.25 -26.48 0.19
N ALA A 453 -36.92 -25.69 -0.85
CA ALA A 453 -37.24 -25.97 -2.24
C ALA A 453 -36.24 -26.91 -2.93
N LEU A 454 -35.15 -27.32 -2.24
CA LEU A 454 -34.18 -28.28 -2.75
C LEU A 454 -34.40 -29.61 -2.03
N ASP A 455 -34.94 -30.61 -2.75
CA ASP A 455 -35.22 -31.94 -2.20
C ASP A 455 -33.94 -32.66 -1.74
N GLU A 456 -32.81 -32.44 -2.42
CA GLU A 456 -31.50 -33.00 -2.07
C GLU A 456 -30.35 -32.01 -2.28
N LEU A 457 -29.80 -31.45 -1.19
CA LEU A 457 -28.67 -30.51 -1.25
C LEU A 457 -27.35 -31.15 -1.74
N GLN A 458 -27.24 -32.48 -1.68
CA GLN A 458 -26.01 -33.22 -2.03
C GLN A 458 -25.91 -33.50 -3.53
N THR A 459 -27.03 -33.60 -4.23
CA THR A 459 -27.12 -33.83 -5.68
C THR A 459 -27.51 -32.57 -6.45
N ALA A 460 -27.66 -31.44 -5.73
CA ALA A 460 -28.01 -30.16 -6.31
C ALA A 460 -26.97 -29.72 -7.36
N SER A 461 -27.44 -29.51 -8.58
CA SER A 461 -26.68 -29.00 -9.71
C SER A 461 -26.18 -27.56 -9.49
N ALA A 462 -25.23 -27.12 -10.31
CA ALA A 462 -24.72 -25.75 -10.28
C ALA A 462 -25.86 -24.72 -10.43
N ASP A 463 -26.77 -24.95 -11.39
CA ASP A 463 -27.91 -24.06 -11.67
C ASP A 463 -28.86 -23.96 -10.46
N GLN A 464 -29.05 -25.06 -9.73
CA GLN A 464 -29.87 -25.09 -8.51
C GLN A 464 -29.24 -24.32 -7.36
N TRP A 465 -27.91 -24.39 -7.20
CA TRP A 465 -27.18 -23.58 -6.23
C TRP A 465 -27.17 -22.10 -6.59
N GLU A 466 -27.01 -21.78 -7.88
CA GLU A 466 -27.07 -20.42 -8.41
C GLU A 466 -28.44 -19.80 -8.13
N ALA A 467 -29.52 -20.49 -8.52
CA ALA A 467 -30.89 -20.04 -8.26
C ALA A 467 -31.16 -19.81 -6.77
N LEU A 468 -30.65 -20.69 -5.88
CA LEU A 468 -30.77 -20.51 -4.44
C LEU A 468 -30.04 -19.26 -3.94
N TYR A 469 -28.82 -18.99 -4.42
CA TYR A 469 -28.08 -17.79 -4.04
C TYR A 469 -28.70 -16.50 -4.58
N GLU A 470 -29.20 -16.52 -5.81
CA GLU A 470 -29.95 -15.39 -6.37
C GLU A 470 -31.21 -15.10 -5.54
N ASN A 471 -31.96 -16.12 -5.17
CA ASN A 471 -33.14 -15.98 -4.30
C ASN A 471 -32.80 -15.40 -2.93
N VAL A 472 -31.66 -15.80 -2.35
CA VAL A 472 -31.17 -15.20 -1.09
C VAL A 472 -30.79 -13.73 -1.30
N LEU A 473 -30.05 -13.39 -2.35
CA LEU A 473 -29.64 -12.01 -2.62
C LEU A 473 -30.84 -11.10 -2.92
N ASN A 474 -31.86 -11.60 -3.62
CA ASN A 474 -33.07 -10.86 -3.94
C ASN A 474 -34.00 -10.67 -2.73
N SER A 475 -33.83 -11.48 -1.67
CA SER A 475 -34.54 -11.31 -0.40
C SER A 475 -33.99 -10.18 0.50
N VAL A 476 -32.84 -9.60 0.16
CA VAL A 476 -32.14 -8.58 0.95
C VAL A 476 -32.23 -7.21 0.26
N LYS A 477 -32.77 -6.20 0.96
CA LYS A 477 -32.70 -4.76 0.61
C LYS A 477 -32.02 -4.10 1.81
N PRO A 478 -31.04 -3.16 1.75
CA PRO A 478 -30.46 -2.29 0.69
C PRO A 478 -29.05 -2.69 0.15
N ASP A 479 -28.49 -1.90 -0.79
CA ASP A 479 -27.25 -2.18 -1.54
C ASP A 479 -26.01 -2.53 -0.68
N VAL A 480 -25.82 -1.87 0.46
CA VAL A 480 -24.69 -2.10 1.37
C VAL A 480 -24.78 -3.47 2.07
N GLU A 481 -26.00 -3.93 2.36
CA GLU A 481 -26.23 -5.24 2.98
C GLU A 481 -26.11 -6.36 1.94
N ARG A 482 -26.50 -6.11 0.67
CA ARG A 482 -26.37 -7.09 -0.43
C ARG A 482 -24.92 -7.48 -0.68
N ALA A 483 -23.98 -6.51 -0.73
CA ALA A 483 -22.56 -6.80 -0.87
C ALA A 483 -22.00 -7.63 0.29
N THR A 484 -22.50 -7.38 1.52
CA THR A 484 -22.11 -8.16 2.70
C THR A 484 -22.61 -9.60 2.61
N VAL A 485 -23.87 -9.78 2.22
CA VAL A 485 -24.50 -11.11 2.05
C VAL A 485 -23.81 -11.89 0.94
N GLN A 486 -23.53 -11.27 -0.20
CA GLN A 486 -22.82 -11.89 -1.32
C GLN A 486 -21.45 -12.43 -0.89
N ASN A 487 -20.66 -11.59 -0.18
CA ASN A 487 -19.35 -12.02 0.33
C ASN A 487 -19.45 -13.23 1.27
N ARG A 488 -20.49 -13.28 2.11
CA ARG A 488 -20.71 -14.42 3.04
C ARG A 488 -21.25 -15.66 2.35
N LEU A 489 -22.07 -15.52 1.30
CA LEU A 489 -22.46 -16.64 0.46
C LEU A 489 -21.25 -17.26 -0.24
N CYS A 490 -20.34 -16.45 -0.79
CA CYS A 490 -19.10 -16.96 -1.38
C CYS A 490 -18.22 -17.67 -0.34
N ASP A 491 -18.12 -17.15 0.88
CA ASP A 491 -17.38 -17.83 1.98
C ASP A 491 -17.98 -19.18 2.37
N PHE A 492 -19.30 -19.24 2.44
CA PHE A 492 -20.02 -20.46 2.73
C PHE A 492 -19.87 -21.47 1.60
N HIS A 493 -19.98 -21.04 0.34
CA HIS A 493 -19.84 -21.89 -0.84
C HIS A 493 -18.42 -22.47 -0.96
N HIS A 494 -17.37 -21.67 -0.73
CA HIS A 494 -16.00 -22.19 -0.67
C HIS A 494 -15.84 -23.24 0.44
N PHE A 495 -16.43 -23.03 1.61
CA PHE A 495 -16.44 -24.05 2.65
C PHE A 495 -17.12 -25.35 2.19
N LEU A 496 -18.25 -25.26 1.48
CA LEU A 496 -18.91 -26.44 0.92
C LEU A 496 -18.01 -27.16 -0.09
N MET A 497 -17.38 -26.43 -1.01
CA MET A 497 -16.47 -27.04 -1.98
C MET A 497 -15.28 -27.71 -1.29
N ASP A 498 -14.64 -27.04 -0.32
CA ASP A 498 -13.54 -27.62 0.46
C ASP A 498 -13.95 -28.88 1.24
N THR A 499 -15.22 -28.99 1.64
CA THR A 499 -15.72 -30.12 2.46
C THR A 499 -16.33 -31.25 1.65
N ILE A 500 -16.85 -30.98 0.45
CA ILE A 500 -17.49 -31.98 -0.44
C ILE A 500 -16.46 -32.64 -1.37
N THR A 501 -15.42 -31.93 -1.82
CA THR A 501 -14.39 -32.50 -2.71
C THR A 501 -13.44 -33.48 -2.02
N LEU A 502 -13.44 -33.56 -0.68
CA LEU A 502 -12.65 -34.51 0.09
C LEU A 502 -13.39 -35.81 0.44
N SER A 503 -14.65 -35.97 0.01
CA SER A 503 -15.45 -37.19 0.21
C SER A 503 -15.66 -38.02 -1.07
N VAL A 504 -14.84 -37.79 -2.11
CA VAL A 504 -14.76 -38.64 -3.31
C VAL A 504 -13.39 -39.32 -3.35
#